data_AF-A0A3N6FMI3-F1
#
_entry.id   AF-A0A3N6FMI3-F1
#
_cell.length_a   1.000
_cell.length_b   1.000
_cell.length_c   1.000
_cell.angle_alpha   90.00
_cell.angle_beta   90.00
_cell.angle_gamma   90.00
#
_symmetry.space_group_name_H-M   'P 1'
#
loop_
_entity.id
_entity.type
_entity.pdbx_description
1 polymer ?
#
loop_
_entity_poly.entity_id
_entity_poly.type
_entity_poly.pdbx_seq_one_letter_code
_entity_poly.pdbx_strand_id
1 'polypeptide(L)'
;MTAQPEHPAGPRVTAVPHTINAIGDALTGAERARFYTEVLAAEEGEVPGVMRRWWKTAMLHRAPAAVQSRANAAAGRALVSVDDLLVDEPR
;
A
#
# COMPACT_ATOMS: atom_id res chain seq x y z
N MET A 1 -5.04 22.12 -30.04
CA MET A 1 -5.59 21.93 -28.69
C MET A 1 -4.90 20.75 -28.06
N THR A 2 -4.01 20.97 -27.11
CA THR A 2 -3.35 19.92 -26.32
C THR A 2 -3.87 20.01 -24.89
N ALA A 3 -4.58 18.98 -24.44
CA ALA A 3 -4.99 18.85 -23.05
C ALA A 3 -3.75 18.51 -22.22
N GLN A 4 -3.34 19.44 -21.35
CA GLN A 4 -2.34 19.16 -20.33
C GLN A 4 -3.08 18.52 -19.15
N PRO A 5 -2.64 17.38 -18.61
CA PRO A 5 -3.32 16.76 -17.47
C PRO A 5 -3.36 17.73 -16.29
N GLU A 6 -4.56 17.97 -15.76
CA GLU A 6 -4.81 18.87 -14.61
C GLU A 6 -4.10 18.47 -13.31
N HIS A 7 -3.49 17.29 -13.26
CA HIS A 7 -2.70 16.84 -12.12
C HIS A 7 -1.31 16.37 -12.59
N PRO A 8 -0.21 16.88 -11.99
CA PRO A 8 1.09 16.24 -12.18
C PRO A 8 0.95 14.81 -11.67
N ALA A 9 1.19 13.83 -12.56
CA ALA A 9 1.32 12.43 -12.16
C ALA A 9 2.36 12.40 -11.04
N GLY A 10 1.89 12.24 -9.80
CA GLY A 10 2.77 12.19 -8.63
C GLY A 10 3.85 11.12 -8.85
N PRO A 11 4.98 11.17 -8.12
CA PRO A 11 6.04 10.19 -8.27
C PRO A 11 5.44 8.78 -8.19
N ARG A 12 5.52 8.02 -9.29
CA ARG A 12 5.00 6.64 -9.32
C ARG A 12 5.73 5.86 -8.24
N VAL A 13 4.99 5.40 -7.23
CA VAL A 13 5.56 4.61 -6.14
C VAL A 13 6.06 3.30 -6.73
N THR A 14 7.38 3.08 -6.71
CA THR A 14 7.94 1.81 -7.18
C THR A 14 7.44 0.67 -6.31
N ALA A 15 6.73 -0.26 -6.95
CA ALA A 15 6.15 -1.41 -6.27
C ALA A 15 7.22 -2.22 -5.52
N VAL A 16 6.88 -2.64 -4.31
CA VAL A 16 7.68 -3.63 -3.57
C VAL A 16 7.53 -4.97 -4.31
N PRO A 17 8.62 -5.68 -4.66
CA PRO A 17 8.49 -7.03 -5.18
C PRO A 17 7.73 -7.93 -4.19
N HIS A 18 6.86 -8.82 -4.68
CA HIS A 18 6.00 -9.64 -3.82
C HIS A 18 6.73 -10.91 -3.32
N THR A 19 7.91 -10.73 -2.73
CA THR A 19 8.72 -11.80 -2.12
C THR A 19 8.87 -11.56 -0.62
N ILE A 20 9.13 -12.61 0.15
CA ILE A 20 9.28 -12.51 1.61
C ILE A 20 10.35 -11.47 1.98
N ASN A 21 11.55 -11.57 1.40
CA ASN A 21 12.63 -10.64 1.73
C ASN A 21 12.31 -9.19 1.33
N ALA A 22 11.79 -8.96 0.12
CA ALA A 22 11.52 -7.61 -0.34
C ALA A 22 10.41 -6.91 0.48
N ILE A 23 9.40 -7.67 0.93
CA ILE A 23 8.39 -7.17 1.85
C ILE A 23 9.04 -6.85 3.21
N GLY A 24 9.84 -7.77 3.75
CA GLY A 24 10.54 -7.58 5.02
C GLY A 24 11.43 -6.33 5.03
N ASP A 25 12.20 -6.10 3.98
CA ASP A 25 13.11 -4.95 3.85
C ASP A 25 12.39 -3.60 3.75
N ALA A 26 11.13 -3.61 3.31
CA ALA A 26 10.30 -2.41 3.19
C ALA A 26 9.51 -2.07 4.47
N LEU A 27 9.62 -2.89 5.53
CA LEU A 27 8.94 -2.70 6.81
C LEU A 27 9.88 -2.10 7.88
N THR A 28 9.30 -1.51 8.92
CA THR A 28 10.07 -1.13 10.12
C THR A 28 10.61 -2.37 10.84
N GLY A 29 11.61 -2.22 11.72
CA GLY A 29 12.21 -3.37 12.42
C GLY A 29 11.21 -4.22 13.21
N ALA A 30 10.26 -3.58 13.91
CA ALA A 30 9.23 -4.28 14.67
C ALA A 30 8.21 -4.98 13.77
N GLU A 31 7.77 -4.32 12.70
CA GLU A 31 6.87 -4.90 11.71
C GLU A 31 7.50 -6.07 10.96
N ARG A 32 8.78 -5.94 10.58
CA ARG A 32 9.54 -7.01 9.91
C ARG A 32 9.62 -8.26 10.79
N ALA A 33 9.92 -8.10 12.07
CA ALA A 33 9.93 -9.22 13.01
C ALA A 33 8.57 -9.92 13.09
N ARG A 34 7.49 -9.13 13.24
CA ARG A 34 6.12 -9.67 13.27
C ARG A 34 5.73 -10.36 11.97
N PHE A 35 6.07 -9.77 10.82
CA PHE A 35 5.82 -10.35 9.51
C PHE A 35 6.48 -11.73 9.38
N TYR A 36 7.76 -11.86 9.74
CA TYR A 36 8.44 -13.16 9.70
C TYR A 36 7.82 -14.17 10.67
N THR A 37 7.44 -13.75 11.88
CA THR A 37 6.72 -14.61 12.81
C THR A 37 5.40 -15.10 12.21
N GLU A 38 4.59 -14.23 11.61
CA GLU A 38 3.31 -14.61 10.99
C GLU A 38 3.50 -15.53 9.79
N VAL A 39 4.52 -15.33 8.95
CA VAL A 39 4.81 -16.23 7.81
C VAL A 39 5.24 -17.60 8.29
N LEU A 40 6.09 -17.68 9.31
CA LEU A 40 6.59 -18.95 9.84
C LEU A 40 5.55 -19.73 10.65
N ALA A 41 4.53 -19.04 11.18
CA ALA A 41 3.45 -19.66 11.93
C ALA A 41 2.25 -20.06 11.07
N ALA A 42 2.16 -19.58 9.83
CA ALA A 42 1.04 -19.83 8.95
C ALA A 42 1.09 -21.24 8.35
N GLU A 43 -0.08 -21.86 8.19
CA GLU A 43 -0.22 -23.07 7.36
C GLU A 43 0.09 -22.71 5.89
N GLU A 44 0.54 -23.69 5.10
CA GLU A 44 1.00 -23.46 3.71
C GLU A 44 -0.03 -22.68 2.87
N GLY A 45 -1.31 -23.02 2.99
CA GLY A 45 -2.40 -22.36 2.27
C GLY A 45 -2.67 -20.91 2.70
N GLU A 46 -2.20 -20.50 3.88
CA GLU A 46 -2.42 -19.17 4.45
C GLU A 46 -1.28 -18.19 4.12
N VAL A 47 -0.08 -18.71 3.82
CA VAL A 47 1.12 -17.91 3.51
C VAL A 47 0.85 -16.83 2.45
N PRO A 48 0.18 -17.10 1.31
CA PRO A 48 -0.11 -16.06 0.32
C PRO A 48 -0.97 -14.92 0.88
N GLY A 49 -1.90 -15.21 1.79
CA GLY A 49 -2.74 -14.22 2.44
C GLY A 49 -1.96 -13.33 3.40
N VAL A 50 -1.08 -13.94 4.21
CA VAL A 50 -0.15 -13.22 5.10
C VAL A 50 0.75 -12.31 4.29
N MET A 51 1.41 -12.84 3.25
CA MET A 51 2.28 -12.06 2.37
C MET A 51 1.54 -10.88 1.74
N ARG A 52 0.33 -11.09 1.22
CA ARG A 52 -0.45 -10.03 0.56
C ARG A 52 -0.83 -8.89 1.52
N ARG A 53 -1.19 -9.23 2.77
CA ARG A 53 -1.51 -8.23 3.80
C ARG A 53 -0.28 -7.38 4.14
N TRP A 54 0.87 -8.01 4.35
CA TRP A 54 2.10 -7.31 4.67
C TRP A 54 2.66 -6.52 3.49
N TRP A 55 2.51 -7.04 2.26
CA TRP A 55 2.85 -6.31 1.05
C TRP A 55 2.07 -5.00 0.91
N LYS A 56 0.75 -5.01 1.14
CA LYS A 56 -0.07 -3.78 1.16
C LYS A 56 0.43 -2.77 2.20
N THR A 57 0.82 -3.27 3.37
CA THR A 57 1.38 -2.43 4.45
C THR A 57 2.69 -1.78 3.99
N ALA A 58 3.61 -2.56 3.42
CA ALA A 58 4.87 -2.08 2.87
C ALA A 58 4.68 -1.06 1.72
N MET A 59 3.70 -1.29 0.84
CA MET A 59 3.34 -0.34 -0.22
C MET A 59 2.88 1.00 0.35
N LEU A 60 2.08 0.99 1.42
CA LEU A 60 1.61 2.20 2.07
C LEU A 60 2.73 2.97 2.77
N HIS A 61 3.78 2.29 3.27
CA HIS A 61 4.95 2.98 3.81
C HIS A 61 5.73 3.77 2.74
N ARG A 62 5.71 3.31 1.49
CA ARG A 62 6.34 4.02 0.36
C ARG A 62 5.48 5.13 -0.23
N ALA A 63 4.19 5.18 0.09
CA ALA A 63 3.28 6.19 -0.44
C ALA A 63 3.44 7.52 0.33
N PRO A 64 3.92 8.61 -0.31
CA PRO A 64 4.28 9.86 0.38
C PRO A 64 3.12 10.50 1.16
N ALA A 65 1.88 10.25 0.75
CA ALA A 65 0.67 10.81 1.36
C ALA A 65 -0.09 9.82 2.27
N ALA A 66 0.41 8.59 2.49
CA ALA A 66 -0.36 7.57 3.22
C ALA A 66 -0.64 7.95 4.69
N VAL A 67 0.31 8.59 5.36
CA VAL A 67 0.11 9.06 6.74
C VAL A 67 -0.98 10.12 6.80
N GLN A 68 -0.90 11.13 5.93
CA GLN A 68 -1.91 12.19 5.86
C GLN A 68 -3.28 11.66 5.46
N SER A 69 -3.34 10.75 4.48
CA SER A 69 -4.55 10.08 4.04
C SER A 69 -5.22 9.31 5.19
N ARG A 70 -4.46 8.54 5.97
CA ARG A 70 -4.97 7.84 7.16
C ARG A 70 -5.48 8.81 8.24
N ALA A 71 -4.76 9.90 8.48
CA ALA A 71 -5.17 10.92 9.46
C ALA A 71 -6.47 11.63 9.02
N ASN A 72 -6.62 11.89 7.72
CA ASN A 72 -7.83 12.46 7.14
C ASN A 72 -9.02 11.49 7.25
N ALA A 73 -8.81 10.21 6.94
CA ALA A 73 -9.81 9.16 7.10
C ALA A 73 -10.29 9.03 8.55
N ALA A 74 -9.36 8.96 9.51
CA ALA A 74 -9.67 8.88 10.93
C ALA A 74 -10.45 10.10 11.46
N ALA A 75 -10.23 11.27 10.86
CA ALA A 75 -10.90 12.51 11.23
C ALA A 75 -12.14 12.83 10.38
N GLY A 76 -12.55 11.96 9.47
CA GLY A 76 -13.75 12.14 8.64
C GLY A 76 -13.69 13.34 7.69
N ARG A 77 -12.50 13.72 7.19
CA ARG A 77 -12.30 14.91 6.33
C ARG A 77 -11.52 14.57 5.07
N ALA A 78 -11.63 15.40 4.04
CA ALA A 78 -10.94 15.21 2.75
C ALA A 78 -11.12 13.78 2.20
N LEU A 79 -12.35 13.26 2.35
CA LEU A 79 -12.75 11.95 1.86
C LEU A 79 -13.25 12.08 0.42
N VAL A 80 -13.09 11.02 -0.35
CA VAL A 80 -13.73 10.85 -1.65
C VAL A 80 -14.70 9.67 -1.55
N SER A 81 -15.76 9.68 -2.37
CA SER A 81 -16.65 8.52 -2.42
C SER A 81 -15.92 7.34 -3.06
N VAL A 82 -16.34 6.12 -2.71
CA VAL A 82 -15.78 4.90 -3.33
C VAL A 82 -16.13 4.86 -4.81
N ASP A 83 -17.34 5.30 -5.18
CA ASP A 83 -17.78 5.33 -6.58
C ASP A 83 -16.88 6.25 -7.41
N ASP A 84 -16.55 7.44 -6.92
CA ASP A 84 -15.66 8.38 -7.62
C ASP A 84 -14.25 7.79 -7.80
N LEU A 85 -13.77 7.03 -6.81
CA LEU A 85 -12.44 6.40 -6.86
C LEU A 85 -12.36 5.24 -7.87
N LEU A 86 -13.48 4.58 -8.15
CA LEU A 86 -13.54 3.45 -9.09
C LEU A 86 -13.73 3.88 -10.56
N VAL A 87 -14.17 5.12 -10.79
CA VAL A 87 -14.41 5.65 -12.14
C VAL A 87 -13.11 6.12 -12.81
N ASP A 88 -12.03 6.34 -12.05
CA ASP A 88 -10.80 7.01 -12.50
C ASP A 88 -9.67 6.05 -12.97
N GLU A 89 -9.99 4.87 -13.51
CA GLU A 89 -9.01 3.96 -14.15
C GLU A 89 -8.94 4.18 -15.68
N PRO A 90 -8.00 4.99 -16.20
CA PRO A 90 -7.59 4.85 -17.58
C PRO A 90 -6.64 3.64 -17.69
N ARG A 91 -7.06 2.65 -18.47
CA ARG A 91 -6.32 1.45 -18.86
C ARG A 91 -4.98 1.77 -19.55
#